data_AF-D8ITC8-F1
#
_entry.id   AF-D8ITC8-F1
#
_cell.length_a   1.000
_cell.length_b   1.000
_cell.length_c   1.000
_cell.angle_alpha   90.00
_cell.angle_beta   90.00
_cell.angle_gamma   90.00
#
_symmetry.space_group_name_H-M   'P 1'
#
loop_
_entity.id
_entity.type
_entity.pdbx_description
1 polymer ?
#
loop_
_entity_poly.entity_id
_entity_poly.type
_entity_poly.pdbx_seq_one_letter_code
_entity_poly.pdbx_strand_id
1 'polypeptide(L)'
;MGPAPPSEVGMDFFVIQMRQNGIEVKRELLGDQPRLIGDLVITNSDDTRGRSTRIARLQKESGEVLLELLDAQVDAFKGSRMVLRGIESKQTAQGHAEFLQAWLCIEPLPPSDLSRALFQGIRR
;
A
#
# COMPACT_ATOMS: atom_id res chain seq x y z
N MET A 1 -36.75 11.21 6.02
CA MET A 1 -35.48 10.74 5.41
C MET A 1 -34.40 11.71 5.85
N GLY A 2 -33.53 11.30 6.76
CA GLY A 2 -32.32 12.07 7.06
C GLY A 2 -31.36 11.99 5.88
N PRO A 3 -30.44 12.97 5.72
CA PRO A 3 -29.39 12.87 4.72
C PRO A 3 -28.59 11.58 4.94
N ALA A 4 -28.27 10.88 3.85
CA ALA A 4 -27.35 9.76 3.88
C ALA A 4 -26.03 10.23 4.52
N PRO A 5 -25.36 9.39 5.35
CA PRO A 5 -24.06 9.75 5.88
C PRO A 5 -23.12 10.08 4.70
N PRO A 6 -22.24 11.08 4.85
CA PRO A 6 -21.27 11.40 3.82
C PRO A 6 -20.48 10.10 3.55
N SER A 7 -20.49 9.67 2.28
CA SER A 7 -19.65 8.58 1.81
C SER A 7 -18.25 8.80 2.36
N GLU A 8 -17.73 7.83 3.12
CA GLU A 8 -16.35 7.87 3.61
C GLU A 8 -15.47 8.18 2.39
N VAL A 9 -14.78 9.32 2.42
CA VAL A 9 -13.83 9.69 1.39
C VAL A 9 -12.78 8.59 1.40
N GLY A 10 -12.84 7.67 0.43
CA GLY A 10 -11.82 6.67 0.22
C GLY A 10 -10.48 7.40 0.12
N MET A 11 -9.62 7.19 1.11
CA MET A 11 -8.29 7.76 1.06
C MET A 11 -7.50 6.93 0.06
N ASP A 12 -7.45 7.38 -1.19
CA ASP A 12 -6.63 6.76 -2.23
C ASP A 12 -5.19 6.70 -1.73
N PHE A 13 -4.60 5.53 -1.54
CA PHE A 13 -3.15 5.41 -1.36
C PHE A 13 -2.51 5.19 -2.72
N PHE A 14 -1.30 5.73 -2.90
CA PHE A 14 -0.42 5.19 -3.93
C PHE A 14 0.64 4.27 -3.30
N VAL A 15 0.84 3.13 -3.93
CA VAL A 15 1.75 2.09 -3.48
C VAL A 15 2.87 1.89 -4.48
N ILE A 16 4.09 1.82 -3.95
CA ILE A 16 5.29 1.43 -4.69
C ILE A 16 5.80 0.11 -4.11
N GLN A 17 5.94 -0.92 -4.95
CA GLN A 17 6.57 -2.16 -4.55
C GLN A 17 8.09 -1.96 -4.43
N MET A 18 8.64 -2.33 -3.29
CA MET A 18 10.07 -2.17 -2.96
C MET A 18 10.86 -3.46 -3.19
N ARG A 19 10.19 -4.56 -3.54
CA ARG A 19 10.84 -5.81 -3.95
C ARG A 19 10.23 -6.31 -5.25
N GLN A 20 11.03 -7.04 -6.02
CA GLN A 20 10.58 -7.78 -7.20
C GLN A 20 11.02 -9.24 -7.04
N ASN A 21 10.05 -10.16 -6.96
CA ASN A 21 10.29 -11.59 -6.76
C ASN A 21 11.20 -11.86 -5.56
N GLY A 22 10.98 -11.16 -4.44
CA GLY A 22 11.78 -11.31 -3.22
C GLY A 22 13.01 -10.42 -3.14
N ILE A 23 13.49 -9.90 -4.28
CA ILE A 23 14.74 -9.13 -4.37
C ILE A 23 14.44 -7.65 -4.13
N GLU A 24 15.21 -7.03 -3.25
CA GLU A 24 15.08 -5.59 -2.96
C GLU A 24 15.42 -4.74 -4.18
N VAL A 25 14.52 -3.81 -4.51
CA VAL A 25 14.74 -2.78 -5.51
C VAL A 25 15.50 -1.65 -4.85
N LYS A 26 16.65 -1.28 -5.45
CA LYS A 26 17.47 -0.19 -4.93
C LYS A 26 16.68 1.11 -4.85
N ARG A 27 16.94 1.91 -3.82
CA ARG A 27 16.19 3.13 -3.52
C ARG A 27 16.15 4.12 -4.69
N GLU A 28 17.26 4.27 -5.38
CA GLU A 28 17.40 5.15 -6.55
C GLU A 28 16.54 4.71 -7.74
N LEU A 29 16.13 3.45 -7.81
CA LEU A 29 15.28 2.88 -8.87
C LEU A 29 13.79 2.83 -8.48
N LEU A 30 13.42 3.20 -7.25
CA LEU A 30 12.02 3.20 -6.81
C LEU A 30 11.16 4.22 -7.56
N GLY A 31 11.77 5.29 -8.10
CA GLY A 31 11.09 6.29 -8.91
C GLY A 31 10.52 5.74 -10.22
N ASP A 32 11.15 4.68 -10.74
CA ASP A 32 10.81 4.03 -12.01
C ASP A 32 9.80 2.89 -11.83
N GLN A 33 9.50 2.51 -10.58
CA GLN A 33 8.52 1.48 -10.30
C GLN A 33 7.09 1.96 -10.61
N PRO A 34 6.21 1.06 -11.10
CA PRO A 34 4.80 1.37 -11.27
C PRO A 34 4.17 1.87 -9.97
N ARG A 35 3.41 2.96 -10.06
CA ARG A 35 2.61 3.49 -8.95
C ARG A 35 1.19 3.00 -9.12
N LEU A 36 0.75 2.16 -8.21
CA LEU A 36 -0.62 1.68 -8.18
C LEU A 36 -1.41 2.52 -7.19
N ILE A 37 -2.63 2.92 -7.56
CA ILE A 37 -3.48 3.80 -6.78
C ILE A 37 -4.77 3.06 -6.45
N GLY A 38 -5.20 3.12 -5.20
CA GLY A 38 -6.47 2.59 -4.74
C GLY A 38 -6.64 2.65 -3.23
N ASP A 39 -7.72 2.09 -2.74
CA ASP A 39 -8.00 1.96 -1.32
C ASP A 39 -7.07 0.93 -0.68
N LEU A 40 -6.35 1.34 0.36
CA LEU A 40 -5.53 0.43 1.16
C LEU A 40 -6.36 -0.12 2.31
N VAL A 41 -6.68 -1.41 2.25
CA VAL A 41 -7.47 -2.12 3.26
C VAL A 41 -6.60 -3.15 3.97
N ILE A 42 -6.56 -3.09 5.31
CA ILE A 42 -5.85 -4.07 6.14
C ILE A 42 -6.86 -4.80 7.01
N THR A 43 -6.99 -6.10 6.82
CA THR A 43 -7.93 -6.97 7.57
C THR A 43 -7.18 -8.04 8.35
N ASN A 44 -7.75 -8.46 9.48
CA ASN A 44 -7.29 -9.68 10.14
C ASN A 44 -7.89 -10.91 9.42
N SER A 45 -7.10 -11.97 9.31
CA SER A 45 -7.50 -13.28 8.79
C SER A 45 -6.92 -14.35 9.70
N ASP A 46 -7.57 -15.50 9.79
CA ASP A 46 -6.98 -16.66 10.45
C ASP A 46 -6.28 -17.53 9.40
N ASP A 47 -5.05 -17.97 9.69
CA ASP A 47 -4.36 -18.95 8.84
C ASP A 47 -4.97 -20.35 9.03
N THR A 48 -4.51 -21.30 8.22
CA THR A 48 -4.95 -22.71 8.28
C THR A 48 -4.63 -23.40 9.61
N ARG A 49 -3.84 -22.76 10.48
CA ARG A 49 -3.48 -23.23 11.83
C ARG A 49 -4.15 -22.42 12.93
N GLY A 50 -5.10 -21.54 12.59
CA GLY A 50 -5.84 -20.70 13.53
C GLY A 50 -5.02 -19.55 14.14
N ARG A 51 -3.88 -19.19 13.54
CA ARG A 51 -3.13 -18.00 13.95
C ARG A 51 -3.69 -16.78 13.24
N SER A 52 -3.96 -15.73 14.01
CA SER A 52 -4.38 -14.45 13.44
C SER A 52 -3.21 -13.82 12.68
N THR A 53 -3.41 -13.60 11.40
CA THR A 53 -2.53 -12.90 10.48
C THR A 53 -3.25 -11.69 9.89
N ARG A 54 -2.51 -10.81 9.23
CA ARG A 54 -3.09 -9.64 8.56
C ARG A 54 -2.91 -9.79 7.07
N ILE A 55 -3.93 -9.39 6.32
CA ILE A 55 -3.88 -9.27 4.87
C ILE A 55 -4.00 -7.79 4.56
N ALA A 56 -3.05 -7.26 3.79
CA ALA A 56 -3.14 -5.92 3.22
C ALA A 56 -3.49 -6.04 1.73
N ARG A 57 -4.52 -5.31 1.30
CA ARG A 57 -4.95 -5.23 -0.10
C ARG A 57 -4.94 -3.79 -0.55
N LEU A 58 -4.42 -3.57 -1.74
CA LEU A 58 -4.71 -2.37 -2.51
C LEU A 58 -5.83 -2.73 -3.48
N GLN A 59 -6.96 -2.04 -3.42
CA GLN A 59 -8.12 -2.34 -4.25
C GLN A 59 -8.67 -1.07 -4.90
N LYS A 60 -9.27 -1.20 -6.08
CA LYS A 60 -10.07 -0.11 -6.66
C LYS A 60 -11.39 0.02 -5.89
N GLU A 61 -12.08 1.15 -6.05
CA GLU A 61 -13.44 1.36 -5.53
C GLU A 61 -14.43 0.26 -5.99
N SER A 62 -14.19 -0.35 -7.15
CA SER A 62 -14.97 -1.49 -7.66
C SER A 62 -14.80 -2.79 -6.86
N GLY A 63 -13.85 -2.85 -5.93
CA GLY A 63 -13.43 -4.05 -5.21
C GLY A 63 -12.42 -4.91 -5.95
N GLU A 64 -11.96 -4.50 -7.14
CA GLU A 64 -10.87 -5.18 -7.85
C GLU A 64 -9.57 -5.07 -7.06
N VAL A 65 -9.01 -6.21 -6.63
CA VAL A 65 -7.74 -6.26 -5.91
C VAL A 65 -6.58 -6.06 -6.90
N LEU A 66 -5.85 -4.96 -6.73
CA LEU A 66 -4.67 -4.61 -7.52
C LEU A 66 -3.41 -5.28 -7.00
N LEU A 67 -3.27 -5.31 -5.67
CA LEU A 67 -2.17 -5.95 -4.97
C LEU A 67 -2.69 -6.62 -3.70
N GLU A 68 -2.10 -7.75 -3.34
CA GLU A 68 -2.35 -8.44 -2.08
C GLU A 68 -1.02 -8.80 -1.41
N LEU A 69 -0.98 -8.56 -0.10
CA LEU A 69 0.14 -8.91 0.77
C LEU A 69 -0.40 -9.73 1.94
N LEU A 70 0.02 -11.00 1.99
CA LEU A 70 -0.27 -11.92 3.08
C LEU A 70 0.70 -11.68 4.24
N ASP A 71 0.30 -12.07 5.45
CA ASP A 71 1.09 -11.91 6.68
C ASP A 71 1.66 -10.49 6.85
N ALA A 72 0.85 -9.50 6.48
CA ALA A 72 1.22 -8.11 6.41
C ALA A 72 1.56 -7.53 7.80
N GLN A 73 2.69 -6.82 7.87
CA GLN A 73 3.16 -6.14 9.05
C GLN A 73 3.51 -4.70 8.70
N VAL A 74 3.16 -3.78 9.58
CA VAL A 74 3.65 -2.40 9.49
C VAL A 74 5.08 -2.39 10.01
N ASP A 75 6.03 -2.10 9.13
CA ASP A 75 7.46 -2.01 9.46
C ASP A 75 7.85 -0.59 9.91
N ALA A 76 7.34 0.41 9.22
CA ALA A 76 7.61 1.81 9.53
C ALA A 76 6.40 2.68 9.21
N PHE A 77 6.22 3.75 9.99
CA PHE A 77 5.18 4.74 9.77
C PHE A 77 5.73 6.14 10.09
N LYS A 78 5.58 7.09 9.16
CA LYS A 78 6.04 8.47 9.33
C LYS A 78 5.22 9.44 8.47
N GLY A 79 4.39 10.26 9.12
CA GLY A 79 3.52 11.22 8.44
C GLY A 79 2.54 10.48 7.52
N SER A 80 2.45 10.92 6.26
CA SER A 80 1.60 10.29 5.23
C SER A 80 2.23 9.06 4.57
N ARG A 81 3.28 8.47 5.16
CA ARG A 81 4.01 7.33 4.58
C ARG A 81 4.07 6.16 5.52
N MET A 82 3.83 4.98 4.98
CA MET A 82 3.89 3.71 5.70
C MET A 82 4.65 2.67 4.86
N VAL A 83 5.43 1.83 5.53
CA VAL A 83 6.04 0.65 4.91
C VAL A 83 5.34 -0.58 5.45
N LEU A 84 4.75 -1.37 4.55
CA LEU A 84 4.22 -2.70 4.86
C LEU A 84 5.21 -3.75 4.38
N ARG A 85 5.34 -4.85 5.12
CA ARG A 85 6.09 -6.04 4.72
C ARG A 85 5.24 -7.29 4.86
N GLY A 86 5.45 -8.27 4.01
CA GLY A 86 4.72 -9.53 4.05
C GLY A 86 5.09 -10.41 2.87
N ILE A 87 4.15 -11.24 2.46
CA ILE A 87 4.32 -12.23 1.40
C ILE A 87 3.42 -11.88 0.23
N GLU A 88 4.00 -11.74 -0.96
CA GLU A 88 3.23 -11.74 -2.21
C GLU A 88 3.15 -13.16 -2.77
N SER A 89 1.98 -13.55 -3.24
CA SER A 89 1.78 -14.81 -3.94
C SER A 89 1.61 -14.56 -5.44
N LYS A 90 2.35 -15.28 -6.28
CA LYS A 90 2.35 -15.09 -7.73
C LYS A 90 2.34 -16.42 -8.45
N GLN A 91 1.58 -16.49 -9.54
CA GLN A 91 1.70 -17.57 -10.51
C GLN A 91 2.95 -17.33 -11.37
N THR A 92 3.85 -18.30 -11.39
CA THR A 92 5.07 -18.30 -12.21
C THR A 92 5.04 -19.44 -13.22
N ALA A 93 6.04 -19.49 -14.10
CA ALA A 93 6.22 -20.62 -15.03
C ALA A 93 6.43 -21.97 -14.31
N GLN A 94 6.92 -21.95 -13.08
CA GLN A 94 7.20 -23.14 -12.26
C GLN A 94 6.04 -23.49 -11.32
N GLY A 95 4.94 -22.74 -11.38
CA GLY A 95 3.79 -22.89 -10.49
C GLY A 95 3.63 -21.68 -9.56
N HIS A 96 2.84 -21.87 -8.52
CA HIS A 96 2.57 -20.85 -7.51
C HIS A 96 3.81 -20.65 -6.63
N ALA A 97 4.25 -19.40 -6.47
CA ALA A 97 5.41 -19.05 -5.67
C ALA A 97 5.10 -17.89 -4.73
N GLU A 98 5.71 -17.94 -3.55
CA GLU A 98 5.61 -16.93 -2.52
C GLU A 98 6.93 -16.17 -2.42
N PHE A 99 6.85 -14.85 -2.39
CA PHE A 99 8.02 -13.98 -2.29
C PHE A 99 7.87 -13.00 -1.15
N LEU A 100 8.99 -12.70 -0.48
CA LEU A 100 9.05 -11.57 0.43
C LEU A 100 8.79 -10.27 -0.33
N GLN A 101 7.90 -9.45 0.19
CA GLN A 101 7.53 -8.19 -0.44
C GLN A 101 7.44 -7.08 0.60
N ALA A 102 7.73 -5.85 0.15
CA ALA A 102 7.59 -4.64 0.92
C ALA A 102 6.94 -3.55 0.07
N TRP A 103 5.98 -2.83 0.64
CA TRP A 103 5.25 -1.76 -0.04
C TRP A 103 5.51 -0.44 0.67
N LEU A 104 5.94 0.57 -0.10
CA LEU A 104 5.88 1.95 0.33
C LEU A 104 4.50 2.50 -0.01
N CYS A 105 3.65 2.64 1.00
CA CYS A 105 2.31 3.20 0.90
C CYS A 105 2.37 4.68 1.23
N ILE A 106 1.79 5.52 0.38
CA ILE A 106 1.80 6.97 0.57
C ILE A 106 0.38 7.49 0.40
N GLU A 107 -0.11 8.14 1.44
CA GLU A 107 -1.34 8.89 1.42
C GLU A 107 -1.08 10.23 0.68
N PRO A 108 -1.88 10.57 -0.35
CA PRO A 108 -1.83 11.84 -1.02
C PRO A 108 -2.22 12.93 -0.02
N LEU A 109 -1.34 13.91 0.15
CA LEU A 109 -1.65 15.07 0.97
C LEU A 109 -2.92 15.73 0.45
N PRO A 110 -3.85 16.14 1.32
CA PRO A 110 -5.00 16.91 0.90
C PRO A 110 -4.52 18.19 0.18
N PRO A 111 -5.26 18.68 -0.84
CA PRO A 111 -4.86 19.82 -1.65
C PRO A 111 -4.50 21.07 -0.83
N SER A 112 -5.06 21.23 0.37
CA SER A 112 -4.81 22.34 1.29
C SER A 112 -3.38 22.39 1.84
N ASP A 113 -2.64 21.27 1.83
CA ASP A 113 -1.25 21.21 2.31
C ASP A 113 -0.22 21.36 1.20
N LEU A 114 -0.62 21.26 -0.08
CA LEU A 114 0.26 21.56 -1.22
C LEU A 114 0.65 23.05 -1.24
N SER A 115 -0.28 23.94 -0.84
CA SER A 115 0.00 25.36 -0.61
C SER A 115 0.91 25.63 0.59
N ARG A 116 1.15 24.66 1.47
CA ARG A 116 2.07 24.86 2.61
C ARG A 116 3.46 24.31 2.30
N ALA A 117 3.54 23.21 1.55
CA ALA A 117 4.80 22.62 1.09
C ALA A 117 5.51 23.46 0.01
N LEU A 118 4.77 24.09 -0.90
CA LEU A 118 5.37 24.96 -1.94
C LEU A 118 5.91 26.29 -1.39
N PHE A 119 5.37 26.79 -0.28
CA PHE A 119 5.83 28.04 0.34
C PHE A 119 6.97 27.87 1.36
N GLN A 120 7.27 26.63 1.78
CA GLN A 120 8.42 26.35 2.66
C GLN A 120 9.69 25.96 1.90
N GLY A 121 9.62 25.76 0.58
CA GLY A 121 10.77 25.47 -0.29
C GLY A 121 11.46 26.68 -0.91
N ILE A 122 10.96 27.91 -0.66
CA ILE A 122 11.58 29.14 -1.17
C ILE A 122 11.92 30.07 -0.01
N ARG A 123 12.74 29.63 0.96
CA ARG A 123 13.66 30.52 1.70
C ARG A 123 14.87 29.75 2.24
N ARG A 124 16.01 30.10 1.63
CA ARG A 124 17.42 29.94 2.03
C ARG A 124 18.08 28.62 1.66
#